data_AF-M2RMV9-F1
#
_entry.id   AF-M2RMV9-F1
#
_cell.length_a   1.000
_cell.length_b   1.000
_cell.length_c   1.000
_cell.angle_alpha   90.00
_cell.angle_beta   90.00
_cell.angle_gamma   90.00
#
_symmetry.space_group_name_H-M   'P 1'
#
loop_
_entity.id
_entity.type
_entity.pdbx_description
1 polymer ?
#
loop_
_entity_poly.entity_id
_entity_poly.type
_entity_poly.pdbx_seq_one_letter_code
_entity_poly.pdbx_strand_id
1 'polypeptide(L)'
;MTVTTSEPPTPIVALGTSTVPLGTGPPTREELLAHYPAKFTWQQLKTFVNSGDLGLLKRDRKLQARYDTWAEGIREEYGSIVNYLSNYRLRWGEPDRLSKLHSILDDPADRGAAEKNPRPALSAKEKKTQPQLPPIPDSAPPYFIANTPPEFISICMNDWPYSVPPEIEHALIWTCLPIMPTGFPPNIAARLHQDGLWGFTGNTSPPPSPSLVPEALPALAEWGVTLDKLVRSQRGTPEEEQTVRRAGGEINEFVKRRWKEREWETAWFVNPPRLQSVPGLAHIHVFARRKTPAEQMQWDAEHSGSSYS
;
A
#
# COMPACT_ATOMS: atom_id res chain seq x y z
N MET A 1 -15.41 -52.85 13.02
CA MET A 1 -15.43 -51.44 12.59
C MET A 1 -14.06 -51.12 12.02
N THR A 2 -13.99 -51.04 10.69
CA THR A 2 -12.76 -50.80 9.94
C THR A 2 -12.39 -49.31 10.00
N VAL A 3 -11.17 -49.03 10.43
CA VAL A 3 -10.59 -47.68 10.45
C VAL A 3 -10.29 -47.28 9.01
N THR A 4 -11.03 -46.31 8.49
CA THR A 4 -10.77 -45.67 7.21
C THR A 4 -9.52 -44.78 7.34
N THR A 5 -8.45 -45.21 6.67
CA THR A 5 -7.24 -44.43 6.41
C THR A 5 -7.59 -43.21 5.56
N SER A 6 -7.32 -42.02 6.07
CA SER A 6 -7.43 -40.76 5.32
C SER A 6 -6.43 -40.73 4.18
N GLU A 7 -6.89 -40.41 2.96
CA GLU A 7 -6.03 -40.16 1.80
C GLU A 7 -5.00 -39.05 2.09
N PRO A 8 -3.79 -39.15 1.52
CA PRO A 8 -2.81 -38.07 1.62
C PRO A 8 -3.33 -36.81 0.92
N PRO A 9 -3.02 -35.60 1.44
CA PRO A 9 -3.41 -34.36 0.81
C PRO A 9 -2.84 -34.30 -0.61
N THR A 10 -3.70 -33.93 -1.57
CA THR A 10 -3.33 -33.70 -2.97
C THR A 10 -2.12 -32.76 -3.03
N PRO A 11 -1.06 -33.06 -3.80
CA PRO A 11 0.10 -32.18 -3.86
C PRO A 11 -0.34 -30.80 -4.36
N ILE A 12 -0.02 -29.76 -3.58
CA ILE A 12 -0.17 -28.37 -3.99
C ILE A 12 0.71 -28.21 -5.22
N VAL A 13 0.09 -28.18 -6.40
CA VAL A 13 0.81 -27.91 -7.65
C VAL A 13 1.43 -26.53 -7.49
N ALA A 14 2.75 -26.48 -7.37
CA ALA A 14 3.50 -25.23 -7.36
C ALA A 14 3.13 -24.48 -8.66
N LEU A 15 2.57 -23.28 -8.52
CA LEU A 15 2.22 -22.43 -9.66
C LEU A 15 3.51 -22.15 -10.43
N GLY A 16 3.64 -22.75 -11.60
CA GLY A 16 4.78 -22.59 -12.49
C GLY A 16 4.45 -21.61 -13.61
N THR A 17 5.48 -21.00 -14.19
CA THR A 17 5.33 -20.10 -15.34
C THR A 17 4.70 -20.77 -16.56
N SER A 18 4.74 -22.12 -16.64
CA SER A 18 4.13 -22.92 -17.70
C SER A 18 2.61 -23.10 -17.56
N THR A 19 2.06 -22.93 -16.35
CA THR A 19 0.63 -23.15 -16.08
C THR A 19 -0.17 -21.86 -15.89
N VAL A 20 0.51 -20.73 -15.68
CA VAL A 20 -0.12 -19.41 -15.50
C VAL A 20 0.23 -18.51 -16.70
N PRO A 21 -0.71 -18.25 -17.64
CA PRO A 21 -0.44 -17.38 -18.78
C PRO A 21 -0.28 -15.91 -18.34
N LEU A 22 0.64 -15.19 -18.97
CA LEU A 22 0.84 -13.75 -18.75
C LEU A 22 -0.16 -12.92 -19.55
N GLY A 23 -0.88 -12.03 -18.85
CA GLY A 23 -1.73 -11.01 -19.45
C GLY A 23 -0.99 -9.70 -19.78
N THR A 24 -1.75 -8.70 -20.26
CA THR A 24 -1.23 -7.39 -20.67
C THR A 24 -1.56 -6.23 -19.72
N GLY A 25 -2.64 -6.34 -18.94
CA GLY A 25 -3.06 -5.34 -17.94
C GLY A 25 -2.46 -5.59 -16.55
N PRO A 26 -3.08 -5.08 -15.47
CA PRO A 26 -2.70 -5.43 -14.10
C PRO A 26 -2.60 -6.94 -13.88
N PRO A 27 -1.62 -7.43 -13.10
CA PRO A 27 -1.44 -8.83 -12.80
C PRO A 27 -2.55 -9.38 -11.89
N THR A 28 -2.87 -10.67 -12.02
CA THR A 28 -3.59 -11.43 -10.99
C THR A 28 -2.65 -11.90 -9.89
N ARG A 29 -3.21 -12.46 -8.81
CA ARG A 29 -2.42 -13.06 -7.72
C ARG A 29 -1.56 -14.22 -8.22
N GLU A 30 -2.10 -15.05 -9.11
CA GLU A 30 -1.39 -16.20 -9.69
C GLU A 30 -0.22 -15.73 -10.55
N GLU A 31 -0.40 -14.66 -11.33
CA GLU A 31 0.68 -14.06 -12.11
C GLU A 31 1.80 -13.52 -11.22
N LEU A 32 1.45 -12.84 -10.11
CA LEU A 32 2.42 -12.38 -9.10
C LEU A 32 3.24 -13.55 -8.54
N LEU A 33 2.58 -14.65 -8.14
CA LEU A 33 3.26 -15.81 -7.58
C LEU A 33 4.15 -16.54 -8.59
N ALA A 34 3.68 -16.70 -9.84
CA ALA A 34 4.39 -17.49 -10.84
C ALA A 34 5.53 -16.74 -11.52
N HIS A 35 5.36 -15.44 -11.81
CA HIS A 35 6.26 -14.69 -12.70
C HIS A 35 7.07 -13.58 -12.02
N TYR A 36 6.62 -13.13 -10.84
CA TYR A 36 7.16 -11.94 -10.18
C TYR A 36 7.52 -12.25 -8.72
N PRO A 37 8.55 -13.09 -8.48
CA PRO A 37 8.90 -13.54 -7.13
C PRO A 37 9.18 -12.35 -6.20
N ALA A 38 8.78 -12.49 -4.94
CA ALA A 38 9.05 -11.50 -3.91
C ALA A 38 10.56 -11.28 -3.78
N LYS A 39 10.97 -10.00 -3.74
CA LYS A 39 12.39 -9.60 -3.67
C LYS A 39 12.80 -9.17 -2.26
N PHE A 40 11.81 -8.89 -1.41
CA PHE A 40 12.03 -8.41 -0.04
C PHE A 40 11.31 -9.30 0.96
N THR A 41 11.90 -9.48 2.13
CA THR A 41 11.22 -10.04 3.30
C THR A 41 10.40 -8.97 4.01
N TRP A 42 9.50 -9.39 4.91
CA TRP A 42 8.74 -8.43 5.72
C TRP A 42 9.65 -7.53 6.58
N GLN A 43 10.69 -8.12 7.17
CA GLN A 43 11.68 -7.37 7.97
C GLN A 43 12.43 -6.35 7.11
N GLN A 44 12.81 -6.69 5.88
CA GLN A 44 13.46 -5.74 4.96
C GLN A 44 12.52 -4.59 4.59
N LEU A 45 11.27 -4.88 4.24
CA LEU A 45 10.26 -3.84 3.96
C LEU A 45 10.09 -2.87 5.13
N LYS A 46 9.92 -3.38 6.36
CA LYS A 46 9.84 -2.53 7.56
C LYS A 46 11.12 -1.73 7.78
N THR A 47 12.29 -2.32 7.52
CA THR A 47 13.59 -1.62 7.62
C THR A 47 13.66 -0.45 6.63
N PHE A 48 13.25 -0.66 5.38
CA PHE A 48 13.22 0.37 4.35
C PHE A 48 12.26 1.50 4.70
N VAL A 49 11.02 1.16 5.11
CA VAL A 49 10.03 2.15 5.56
C VAL A 49 10.58 2.94 6.75
N ASN A 50 11.16 2.27 7.76
CA ASN A 50 11.65 2.94 8.96
C ASN A 50 12.89 3.81 8.69
N SER A 51 13.61 3.57 7.59
CA SER A 51 14.79 4.34 7.21
C SER A 51 14.48 5.73 6.68
N GLY A 52 13.24 6.00 6.28
CA GLY A 52 12.84 7.24 5.60
C GLY A 52 13.23 7.31 4.11
N ASP A 53 14.08 6.40 3.63
CA ASP A 53 14.39 6.28 2.20
C ASP A 53 13.37 5.38 1.50
N LEU A 54 12.16 5.92 1.29
CA LEU A 54 11.07 5.20 0.62
C LEU A 54 11.41 4.83 -0.84
N GLY A 55 12.48 5.40 -1.41
CA GLY A 55 13.00 5.04 -2.72
C GLY A 55 13.60 3.63 -2.78
N LEU A 56 13.86 3.00 -1.63
CA LEU A 56 14.32 1.61 -1.51
C LEU A 56 13.20 0.60 -1.77
N LEU A 57 11.95 1.01 -1.67
CA LEU A 57 10.81 0.15 -1.98
C LEU A 57 10.68 0.00 -3.49
N LYS A 58 10.99 -1.19 -4.01
CA LYS A 58 11.01 -1.45 -5.46
C LYS A 58 9.94 -2.43 -5.90
N ARG A 59 9.58 -2.30 -7.17
CA ARG A 59 8.81 -3.28 -7.93
C ARG A 59 9.76 -4.18 -8.72
N ASP A 60 9.37 -5.43 -8.91
CA ASP A 60 10.09 -6.38 -9.76
C ASP A 60 10.31 -5.77 -11.14
N ARG A 61 11.51 -5.92 -11.71
CA ARG A 61 11.89 -5.23 -12.96
C ARG A 61 11.06 -5.68 -14.16
N LYS A 62 10.62 -6.94 -14.20
CA LYS A 62 9.73 -7.44 -15.26
C LYS A 62 8.31 -6.90 -15.08
N LEU A 63 7.83 -6.82 -13.84
CA LEU A 63 6.53 -6.21 -13.54
C LEU A 63 6.55 -4.69 -13.82
N GLN A 64 7.67 -4.02 -13.55
CA GLN A 64 7.89 -2.61 -13.91
C GLN A 64 7.79 -2.41 -15.41
N ALA A 65 8.48 -3.22 -16.22
CA ALA A 65 8.40 -3.13 -17.67
C ALA A 65 6.96 -3.32 -18.20
N ARG A 66 6.21 -4.26 -17.62
CA ARG A 66 4.79 -4.46 -17.95
C ARG A 66 3.93 -3.25 -17.56
N TYR A 67 4.17 -2.66 -16.38
CA TYR A 67 3.51 -1.43 -15.96
C TYR A 67 3.81 -0.28 -16.93
N ASP A 68 5.05 -0.14 -17.38
CA ASP A 68 5.44 0.95 -18.28
C ASP A 68 4.71 0.85 -19.63
N THR A 69 4.66 -0.34 -20.24
CA THR A 69 3.87 -0.61 -21.46
C THR A 69 2.37 -0.37 -21.24
N TRP A 70 1.81 -0.85 -20.13
CA TRP A 70 0.40 -0.61 -19.81
C TRP A 70 0.11 0.89 -19.64
N ALA A 71 1.01 1.63 -18.97
CA ALA A 71 0.84 3.05 -18.70
C ALA A 71 0.90 3.88 -19.98
N GLU A 72 1.67 3.49 -20.99
CA GLU A 72 1.65 4.10 -22.33
C GLU A 72 0.26 4.00 -22.96
N GLY A 73 -0.32 2.79 -23.01
CA GLY A 73 -1.68 2.60 -23.54
C GLY A 73 -2.74 3.38 -22.78
N ILE A 74 -2.64 3.47 -21.45
CA ILE A 74 -3.55 4.30 -20.64
C ILE A 74 -3.42 5.79 -20.98
N ARG A 75 -2.20 6.29 -21.22
CA ARG A 75 -2.01 7.70 -21.63
C ARG A 75 -2.59 7.97 -23.02
N GLU A 76 -2.50 7.03 -23.96
CA GLU A 76 -3.13 7.16 -25.28
C GLU A 76 -4.67 7.20 -25.18
N GLU A 77 -5.24 6.31 -24.36
CA GLU A 77 -6.69 6.14 -24.23
C GLU A 77 -7.34 7.26 -23.40
N TYR A 78 -6.78 7.60 -22.24
CA TYR A 78 -7.35 8.55 -21.27
C TYR A 78 -6.69 9.94 -21.33
N GLY A 79 -5.60 10.10 -22.08
CA GLY A 79 -4.78 11.32 -22.12
C GLY A 79 -3.78 11.42 -20.96
N SER A 80 -4.08 10.83 -19.80
CA SER A 80 -3.15 10.74 -18.67
C SER A 80 -3.55 9.61 -17.71
N ILE A 81 -2.59 9.17 -16.87
CA ILE A 81 -2.86 8.25 -15.77
C ILE A 81 -3.82 8.88 -14.74
N VAL A 82 -3.71 10.19 -14.50
CA VAL A 82 -4.60 10.92 -13.58
C VAL A 82 -6.05 10.86 -14.07
N ASN A 83 -6.28 11.09 -15.36
CA ASN A 83 -7.62 11.00 -15.96
C ASN A 83 -8.20 9.58 -15.82
N TYR A 84 -7.39 8.56 -16.11
CA TYR A 84 -7.78 7.17 -15.90
C TYR A 84 -8.19 6.90 -14.44
N LEU A 85 -7.35 7.35 -13.50
CA LEU A 85 -7.60 7.13 -12.08
C LEU A 85 -8.90 7.82 -11.62
N SER A 86 -9.03 9.11 -11.88
CA SER A 86 -10.17 9.91 -11.42
C SER A 86 -11.48 9.57 -12.13
N ASN A 87 -11.47 9.39 -13.45
CA ASN A 87 -12.70 9.23 -14.23
C ASN A 87 -13.21 7.78 -14.18
N TYR A 88 -12.30 6.80 -14.05
CA TYR A 88 -12.61 5.39 -14.13
C TYR A 88 -12.28 4.59 -12.86
N ARG A 89 -11.01 4.60 -12.41
CA ARG A 89 -10.51 3.59 -11.45
C ARG A 89 -10.93 3.80 -10.00
N LEU A 90 -10.90 5.05 -9.50
CA LEU A 90 -10.95 5.32 -8.06
C LEU A 90 -12.35 5.27 -7.46
N ARG A 91 -13.40 5.67 -8.20
CA ARG A 91 -14.80 5.56 -7.74
C ARG A 91 -14.99 6.03 -6.29
N TRP A 92 -14.69 7.29 -6.02
CA TRP A 92 -14.68 7.89 -4.68
C TRP A 92 -15.92 7.52 -3.85
N GLY A 93 -15.71 7.06 -2.61
CA GLY A 93 -16.79 6.63 -1.72
C GLY A 93 -17.36 5.24 -1.97
N GLU A 94 -16.96 4.56 -3.05
CA GLU A 94 -17.46 3.23 -3.37
C GLU A 94 -16.43 2.13 -3.06
N PRO A 95 -16.86 0.89 -2.75
CA PRO A 95 -15.97 -0.25 -2.65
C PRO A 95 -15.20 -0.50 -3.95
N ASP A 96 -13.92 -0.91 -3.85
CA ASP A 96 -13.16 -1.31 -5.02
C ASP A 96 -13.72 -2.62 -5.60
N ARG A 97 -14.04 -2.56 -6.89
CA ARG A 97 -14.59 -3.67 -7.67
C ARG A 97 -13.83 -3.89 -8.98
N LEU A 98 -12.71 -3.19 -9.18
CA LEU A 98 -11.96 -3.18 -10.42
C LEU A 98 -10.57 -3.82 -10.30
N SER A 99 -9.99 -3.83 -9.09
CA SER A 99 -8.74 -4.55 -8.85
C SER A 99 -8.87 -6.03 -9.12
N LYS A 100 -7.85 -6.62 -9.74
CA LYS A 100 -7.68 -8.07 -9.86
C LYS A 100 -7.04 -8.71 -8.62
N LEU A 101 -6.54 -7.88 -7.71
CA LEU A 101 -6.01 -8.28 -6.42
C LEU A 101 -7.06 -7.94 -5.35
N HIS A 102 -7.28 -8.86 -4.41
CA HIS A 102 -8.30 -8.70 -3.38
C HIS A 102 -7.67 -8.67 -2.00
N SER A 103 -8.25 -7.85 -1.13
CA SER A 103 -7.96 -7.89 0.30
C SER A 103 -8.82 -8.96 0.97
N ILE A 104 -8.28 -9.54 2.03
CA ILE A 104 -9.05 -10.33 2.99
C ILE A 104 -10.19 -9.51 3.62
N LEU A 105 -10.03 -8.18 3.70
CA LEU A 105 -11.03 -7.27 4.25
C LEU A 105 -12.17 -6.94 3.26
N ASP A 106 -12.08 -7.35 1.99
CA ASP A 106 -13.13 -7.07 1.01
C ASP A 106 -14.40 -7.86 1.32
N ASP A 107 -15.56 -7.21 1.25
CA ASP A 107 -16.86 -7.86 1.41
C ASP A 107 -17.09 -8.87 0.26
N PRO A 108 -17.33 -10.16 0.55
CA PRO A 108 -17.68 -11.15 -0.47
C PRO A 108 -18.89 -10.75 -1.34
N ALA A 109 -19.86 -10.01 -0.79
CA ALA A 109 -21.05 -9.57 -1.53
C ALA A 109 -20.70 -8.53 -2.61
N ASP A 110 -19.73 -7.65 -2.36
CA ASP A 110 -19.28 -6.65 -3.32
C ASP A 110 -18.62 -7.28 -4.55
N ARG A 111 -17.91 -8.40 -4.36
CA ARG A 111 -17.28 -9.16 -5.46
C ARG A 111 -18.32 -9.72 -6.42
N GLY A 112 -19.33 -10.41 -5.90
CA GLY A 112 -20.39 -11.00 -6.72
C GLY A 112 -21.26 -9.96 -7.43
N ALA A 113 -21.39 -8.75 -6.88
CA ALA A 113 -22.13 -7.65 -7.51
C ALA A 113 -21.38 -7.06 -8.71
N ALA A 114 -20.04 -6.98 -8.65
CA ALA A 114 -19.20 -6.45 -9.73
C ALA A 114 -19.31 -7.28 -11.02
N GLU A 115 -19.31 -8.60 -10.89
CA GLU A 115 -19.43 -9.52 -12.03
C GLU A 115 -20.80 -9.47 -12.69
N LYS A 116 -21.86 -9.31 -11.89
CA LYS A 116 -23.25 -9.29 -12.37
C LYS A 116 -23.61 -7.99 -13.08
N ASN A 117 -23.07 -6.86 -12.61
CA ASN A 117 -23.39 -5.53 -13.12
C ASN A 117 -22.11 -4.75 -13.44
N PRO A 118 -21.45 -5.05 -14.58
CA PRO A 118 -20.24 -4.35 -14.98
C PRO A 118 -20.54 -2.87 -15.24
N ARG A 119 -19.59 -2.00 -14.88
CA ARG A 119 -19.72 -0.56 -15.13
C ARG A 119 -19.80 -0.32 -16.65
N PRO A 120 -20.72 0.55 -17.14
CA PRO A 120 -20.73 0.97 -18.53
C PRO A 120 -19.39 1.55 -18.95
N ALA A 121 -18.97 1.25 -20.18
CA ALA A 121 -17.77 1.87 -20.74
C ALA A 121 -17.97 3.39 -20.88
N LEU A 122 -16.98 4.16 -20.44
CA LEU A 122 -16.95 5.60 -20.68
C LEU A 122 -16.82 5.88 -22.18
N SER A 123 -17.50 6.92 -22.66
CA SER A 123 -17.30 7.44 -24.01
C SER A 123 -15.88 8.00 -24.19
N ALA A 124 -15.40 8.10 -25.43
CA ALA A 124 -14.09 8.68 -25.73
C ALA A 124 -13.92 10.12 -25.18
N LYS A 125 -15.01 10.89 -25.13
CA LYS A 125 -15.02 12.23 -24.55
C LYS A 125 -14.83 12.17 -23.03
N GLU A 126 -15.61 11.35 -22.33
CA GLU A 126 -15.55 11.22 -20.87
C GLU A 126 -14.17 10.74 -20.38
N LYS A 127 -13.52 9.84 -21.13
CA LYS A 127 -12.17 9.36 -20.78
C LYS A 127 -11.13 10.48 -20.74
N LYS A 128 -11.22 11.45 -21.66
CA LYS A 128 -10.24 12.52 -21.84
C LYS A 128 -10.62 13.85 -21.17
N THR A 129 -11.80 13.92 -20.55
CA THR A 129 -12.21 15.09 -19.75
C THR A 129 -11.25 15.29 -18.59
N GLN A 130 -10.93 16.55 -18.28
CA GLN A 130 -10.13 16.88 -17.11
C GLN A 130 -10.76 16.28 -15.84
N PRO A 131 -9.94 15.77 -14.91
CA PRO A 131 -10.43 15.17 -13.68
C PRO A 131 -11.26 16.19 -12.90
N GLN A 132 -12.50 15.84 -12.58
CA GLN A 132 -13.26 16.54 -11.55
C GLN A 132 -13.17 15.71 -10.28
N LEU A 133 -12.34 16.18 -9.34
CA LEU A 133 -12.37 15.64 -7.98
C LEU A 133 -13.76 15.89 -7.38
N PRO A 134 -14.20 15.05 -6.41
CA PRO A 134 -15.39 15.37 -5.63
C PRO A 134 -15.32 16.81 -5.12
N PRO A 135 -16.40 17.60 -5.21
CA PRO A 135 -16.40 18.95 -4.68
C PRO A 135 -16.12 18.88 -3.18
N ILE A 136 -15.09 19.62 -2.73
CA ILE A 136 -14.69 19.68 -1.32
C ILE A 136 -15.47 20.86 -0.69
N PRO A 137 -16.45 20.61 0.19
CA PRO A 137 -17.18 21.67 0.87
C PRO A 137 -16.30 22.37 1.90
N ASP A 138 -16.66 23.61 2.29
CA ASP A 138 -15.93 24.37 3.32
C ASP A 138 -15.91 23.67 4.70
N SER A 139 -16.86 22.76 4.94
CA SER A 139 -16.91 21.93 6.15
C SER A 139 -15.98 20.72 6.12
N ALA A 140 -15.35 20.43 4.98
CA ALA A 140 -14.44 19.30 4.87
C ALA A 140 -13.16 19.53 5.70
N PRO A 141 -12.53 18.45 6.19
CA PRO A 141 -11.24 18.55 6.84
C PRO A 141 -10.20 19.21 5.90
N PRO A 142 -9.31 20.07 6.43
CA PRO A 142 -8.31 20.76 5.62
C PRO A 142 -7.25 19.83 5.02
N TYR A 143 -7.12 18.62 5.56
CA TYR A 143 -6.25 17.55 5.10
C TYR A 143 -6.83 16.20 5.53
N PHE A 144 -6.24 15.10 5.08
CA PHE A 144 -6.62 13.74 5.44
C PHE A 144 -6.52 13.53 6.96
N ILE A 145 -7.66 13.23 7.58
CA ILE A 145 -7.76 12.86 9.00
C ILE A 145 -8.26 11.41 9.16
N ALA A 146 -8.15 10.86 10.37
CA ALA A 146 -8.58 9.50 10.68
C ALA A 146 -10.09 9.26 10.46
N ASN A 147 -10.88 10.33 10.50
CA ASN A 147 -12.32 10.34 10.22
C ASN A 147 -12.65 10.93 8.84
N THR A 148 -11.71 10.94 7.88
CA THR A 148 -11.98 11.46 6.54
C THR A 148 -13.22 10.77 5.96
N PRO A 149 -14.24 11.54 5.52
CA PRO A 149 -15.46 10.99 4.96
C PRO A 149 -15.20 10.04 3.78
N PRO A 150 -15.95 8.91 3.66
CA PRO A 150 -15.77 7.93 2.60
C PRO A 150 -15.78 8.53 1.19
N GLU A 151 -16.62 9.53 0.93
CA GLU A 151 -16.75 10.21 -0.36
C GLU A 151 -15.47 10.92 -0.83
N PHE A 152 -14.50 11.15 0.07
CA PHE A 152 -13.20 11.76 -0.25
C PHE A 152 -12.07 10.74 -0.35
N ILE A 153 -12.38 9.45 -0.23
CA ILE A 153 -11.39 8.38 -0.26
C ILE A 153 -11.76 7.28 -1.24
N SER A 154 -10.74 6.57 -1.70
CA SER A 154 -10.88 5.31 -2.41
C SER A 154 -9.81 4.36 -1.88
N ILE A 155 -10.21 3.19 -1.41
CA ILE A 155 -9.30 2.19 -0.87
C ILE A 155 -9.30 1.00 -1.82
N CYS A 156 -8.13 0.67 -2.34
CA CYS A 156 -7.96 -0.43 -3.29
C CYS A 156 -6.66 -1.18 -3.04
N MET A 157 -6.56 -2.40 -3.57
CA MET A 157 -5.26 -3.02 -3.71
C MET A 157 -4.43 -2.26 -4.76
N ASN A 158 -3.11 -2.21 -4.59
CA ASN A 158 -2.23 -1.63 -5.58
C ASN A 158 -2.22 -2.55 -6.80
N ASP A 159 -2.84 -2.11 -7.90
CA ASP A 159 -2.88 -2.87 -9.17
C ASP A 159 -1.49 -3.24 -9.68
N TRP A 160 -0.44 -2.49 -9.29
CA TRP A 160 0.94 -2.70 -9.69
C TRP A 160 1.85 -2.72 -8.45
N PRO A 161 1.75 -3.76 -7.61
CA PRO A 161 2.36 -3.75 -6.30
C PRO A 161 3.90 -3.75 -6.39
N TYR A 162 4.54 -3.22 -5.34
CA TYR A 162 5.96 -3.44 -5.08
C TYR A 162 6.26 -4.93 -4.80
N SER A 163 7.54 -5.30 -4.79
CA SER A 163 8.02 -6.66 -4.56
C SER A 163 7.87 -7.10 -3.11
N VAL A 164 6.64 -7.35 -2.69
CA VAL A 164 6.29 -7.80 -1.34
C VAL A 164 6.13 -9.33 -1.28
N PRO A 165 6.36 -9.97 -0.12
CA PRO A 165 6.01 -11.37 0.10
C PRO A 165 4.52 -11.69 -0.19
N PRO A 166 4.19 -12.91 -0.63
CA PRO A 166 2.81 -13.35 -0.95
C PRO A 166 1.74 -13.15 0.12
N GLU A 167 2.15 -13.12 1.39
CA GLU A 167 1.31 -12.93 2.56
C GLU A 167 1.06 -11.44 2.90
N ILE A 168 1.69 -10.52 2.15
CA ILE A 168 1.56 -9.08 2.35
C ILE A 168 0.63 -8.49 1.31
N GLU A 169 -0.44 -7.87 1.79
CA GLU A 169 -1.30 -7.02 1.00
C GLU A 169 -0.64 -5.65 0.83
N HIS A 170 -0.48 -5.19 -0.41
CA HIS A 170 -0.09 -3.82 -0.70
C HIS A 170 -1.33 -3.03 -1.11
N ALA A 171 -1.95 -2.35 -0.16
CA ALA A 171 -3.11 -1.51 -0.37
C ALA A 171 -2.72 -0.03 -0.60
N LEU A 172 -3.62 0.71 -1.24
CA LEU A 172 -3.56 2.15 -1.42
C LEU A 172 -4.81 2.79 -0.81
N ILE A 173 -4.61 3.90 -0.12
CA ILE A 173 -5.68 4.81 0.30
C ILE A 173 -5.50 6.08 -0.50
N TRP A 174 -6.30 6.24 -1.55
CA TRP A 174 -6.37 7.47 -2.33
C TRP A 174 -7.28 8.47 -1.62
N THR A 175 -6.93 9.75 -1.73
CA THR A 175 -7.80 10.82 -1.23
C THR A 175 -7.76 12.04 -2.14
N CYS A 176 -8.88 12.77 -2.20
CA CYS A 176 -8.93 14.08 -2.84
C CYS A 176 -8.51 15.22 -1.88
N LEU A 177 -8.26 14.93 -0.61
CA LEU A 177 -7.74 15.89 0.36
C LEU A 177 -6.20 15.92 0.34
N PRO A 178 -5.56 17.04 0.71
CA PRO A 178 -4.13 17.04 1.03
C PRO A 178 -3.80 16.00 2.11
N ILE A 179 -2.67 15.30 2.02
CA ILE A 179 -2.26 14.35 3.08
C ILE A 179 -1.44 15.03 4.18
N MET A 180 -0.55 15.94 3.80
CA MET A 180 0.38 16.57 4.73
C MET A 180 -0.34 17.63 5.56
N PRO A 181 -0.30 17.57 6.90
CA PRO A 181 -0.82 18.66 7.72
C PRO A 181 0.00 19.94 7.50
N THR A 182 -0.67 21.09 7.59
CA THR A 182 -0.05 22.41 7.49
C THR A 182 0.33 22.96 8.86
N GLY A 183 1.19 23.98 8.91
CA GLY A 183 1.50 24.71 10.15
C GLY A 183 2.72 24.19 10.93
N PHE A 184 3.53 23.31 10.34
CA PHE A 184 4.80 22.90 10.93
C PHE A 184 5.89 23.97 10.77
N PRO A 185 6.85 24.04 11.70
CA PRO A 185 8.07 24.84 11.53
C PRO A 185 8.79 24.51 10.20
N PRO A 186 9.46 25.48 9.55
CA PRO A 186 10.05 25.28 8.21
C PRO A 186 11.00 24.09 8.11
N ASN A 187 11.81 23.83 9.13
CA ASN A 187 12.71 22.68 9.21
C ASN A 187 11.94 21.35 9.20
N ILE A 188 10.83 21.26 9.93
CA ILE A 188 9.97 20.07 9.95
C ILE A 188 9.23 19.91 8.62
N ALA A 189 8.68 21.00 8.07
CA ALA A 189 8.00 20.97 6.77
C ALA A 189 8.95 20.51 5.65
N ALA A 190 10.19 21.00 5.62
CA ALA A 190 11.23 20.53 4.70
C ALA A 190 11.53 19.04 4.90
N ARG A 191 11.47 18.57 6.15
CA ARG A 191 11.68 17.16 6.50
C ARG A 191 10.59 16.26 5.96
N LEU A 192 9.33 16.62 6.17
CA LEU A 192 8.16 15.92 5.65
C LEU A 192 8.12 15.92 4.12
N HIS A 193 8.49 17.03 3.48
CA HIS A 193 8.59 17.11 2.02
C HIS A 193 9.71 16.20 1.47
N GLN A 194 10.84 16.11 2.18
CA GLN A 194 11.99 15.32 1.75
C GLN A 194 11.85 13.83 2.08
N ASP A 195 11.25 13.38 3.18
CA ASP A 195 11.14 11.94 3.43
C ASP A 195 9.74 11.38 3.21
N GLY A 196 8.73 12.23 3.18
CA GLY A 196 7.34 11.81 3.23
C GLY A 196 6.91 11.55 4.67
N LEU A 197 5.95 10.64 4.83
CA LEU A 197 5.46 10.17 6.12
C LEU A 197 5.49 8.65 6.15
N TRP A 198 5.66 8.08 7.34
CA TRP A 198 5.52 6.64 7.54
C TRP A 198 5.20 6.30 8.98
N GLY A 199 4.74 5.07 9.19
CA GLY A 199 4.52 4.52 10.51
C GLY A 199 4.15 3.04 10.46
N PHE A 200 3.85 2.51 11.64
CA PHE A 200 3.62 1.09 11.83
C PHE A 200 2.49 0.88 12.84
N THR A 201 1.67 -0.14 12.63
CA THR A 201 0.58 -0.51 13.55
C THR A 201 0.60 -2.00 13.82
N GLY A 202 0.17 -2.42 15.01
CA GLY A 202 0.05 -3.83 15.37
C GLY A 202 1.35 -4.64 15.30
N ASN A 203 2.51 -4.01 15.49
CA ASN A 203 3.77 -4.77 15.47
C ASN A 203 3.83 -5.79 16.62
N THR A 204 4.35 -6.98 16.33
CA THR A 204 4.67 -8.00 17.35
C THR A 204 6.03 -7.76 18.01
N SER A 205 6.84 -6.87 17.43
CA SER A 205 8.13 -6.41 17.95
C SER A 205 8.41 -4.99 17.44
N PRO A 206 9.27 -4.19 18.12
CA PRO A 206 9.62 -2.86 17.63
C PRO A 206 10.07 -2.88 16.17
N PRO A 207 9.71 -1.88 15.34
CA PRO A 207 10.16 -1.80 13.96
C PRO A 207 11.70 -1.90 13.85
N PRO A 208 12.23 -2.68 12.89
CA PRO A 208 13.67 -2.84 12.71
C PRO A 208 14.39 -1.49 12.58
N SER A 209 15.57 -1.39 13.20
CA SER A 209 16.37 -0.15 13.15
C SER A 209 16.81 0.17 11.71
N PRO A 210 16.80 1.45 11.30
CA PRO A 210 17.40 1.90 10.03
C PRO A 210 18.88 1.53 9.87
N SER A 211 19.58 1.24 10.98
CA SER A 211 20.97 0.77 10.94
C SER A 211 21.13 -0.59 10.24
N LEU A 212 20.05 -1.34 10.04
CA LEU A 212 20.04 -2.63 9.34
C LEU A 212 19.93 -2.50 7.81
N VAL A 213 19.76 -1.29 7.27
CA VAL A 213 19.73 -1.08 5.80
C VAL A 213 20.95 -1.68 5.09
N PRO A 214 22.20 -1.57 5.58
CA PRO A 214 23.36 -2.19 4.94
C PRO A 214 23.23 -3.71 4.75
N GLU A 215 22.63 -4.41 5.72
CA GLU A 215 22.39 -5.87 5.66
C GLU A 215 21.33 -6.23 4.61
N ALA A 216 20.43 -5.29 4.30
CA ALA A 216 19.38 -5.46 3.30
C ALA A 216 19.80 -5.05 1.87
N LEU A 217 20.97 -4.41 1.68
CA LEU A 217 21.45 -3.97 0.37
C LEU A 217 21.60 -5.08 -0.69
N PRO A 218 22.01 -6.33 -0.35
CA PRO A 218 22.07 -7.40 -1.35
C PRO A 218 20.73 -7.65 -2.05
N ALA A 219 19.60 -7.47 -1.34
CA ALA A 219 18.28 -7.60 -1.93
C ALA A 219 17.96 -6.47 -2.93
N LEU A 220 18.69 -5.35 -2.91
CA LEU A 220 18.52 -4.21 -3.79
C LEU A 220 19.55 -4.13 -4.93
N ALA A 221 20.47 -5.10 -5.01
CA ALA A 221 21.58 -5.08 -5.97
C ALA A 221 21.11 -4.98 -7.43
N GLU A 222 19.98 -5.59 -7.79
CA GLU A 222 19.40 -5.56 -9.14
C GLU A 222 18.97 -4.15 -9.61
N TRP A 223 18.75 -3.23 -8.66
CA TRP A 223 18.45 -1.81 -8.93
C TRP A 223 19.69 -0.91 -8.76
N GLY A 224 20.87 -1.49 -8.53
CA GLY A 224 22.12 -0.75 -8.39
C GLY A 224 22.17 0.18 -7.17
N VAL A 225 21.39 -0.12 -6.12
CA VAL A 225 21.40 0.62 -4.87
C VAL A 225 22.66 0.23 -4.08
N THR A 226 23.39 1.23 -3.65
CA THR A 226 24.61 1.11 -2.85
C THR A 226 24.51 2.03 -1.63
N LEU A 227 25.38 1.83 -0.64
CA LEU A 227 25.33 2.58 0.62
C LEU A 227 25.46 4.09 0.42
N ASP A 228 26.28 4.51 -0.54
CA ASP A 228 26.53 5.90 -0.94
C ASP A 228 25.35 6.56 -1.67
N LYS A 229 24.41 5.77 -2.20
CA LYS A 229 23.22 6.26 -2.92
C LYS A 229 21.99 6.43 -2.03
N LEU A 230 22.09 6.06 -0.75
CA LEU A 230 20.98 6.17 0.18
C LEU A 230 20.63 7.64 0.41
N VAL A 231 19.35 7.97 0.23
CA VAL A 231 18.84 9.29 0.55
C VAL A 231 18.63 9.35 2.06
N ARG A 232 19.58 9.98 2.74
CA ARG A 232 19.54 10.15 4.19
C ARG A 232 19.44 11.61 4.52
N SER A 233 18.64 11.86 5.52
CA SER A 233 18.46 13.19 6.02
C SER A 233 19.07 13.32 7.39
N GLN A 234 19.56 14.51 7.69
CA GLN A 234 20.11 14.79 9.00
C GLN A 234 19.01 14.59 10.05
N ARG A 235 19.34 13.83 11.10
CA ARG A 235 18.44 13.68 12.25
C ARG A 235 18.28 15.03 12.95
N GLY A 236 17.03 15.33 13.29
CA GLY A 236 16.69 16.48 14.11
C GLY A 236 16.98 16.24 15.59
N THR A 237 16.62 17.21 16.43
CA THR A 237 16.54 17.01 17.87
C THR A 237 15.46 15.98 18.23
N PRO A 238 15.49 15.38 19.44
CA PRO A 238 14.44 14.46 19.88
C PRO A 238 13.01 15.02 19.73
N GLU A 239 12.82 16.32 19.97
CA GLU A 239 11.55 17.03 19.86
C GLU A 239 11.11 17.18 18.40
N GLU A 240 12.05 17.46 17.50
CA GLU A 240 11.81 17.53 16.06
C GLU A 240 11.40 16.16 15.51
N GLU A 241 12.12 15.10 15.89
CA GLU A 241 11.81 13.71 15.52
C GLU A 241 10.43 13.28 16.04
N GLN A 242 10.09 13.68 17.28
CA GLN A 242 8.74 13.44 17.82
C GLN A 242 7.67 14.20 17.04
N THR A 243 7.98 15.40 16.55
CA THR A 243 7.04 16.21 15.76
C THR A 243 6.83 15.62 14.36
N VAL A 244 7.91 15.17 13.70
CA VAL A 244 7.82 14.44 12.42
C VAL A 244 6.96 13.18 12.57
N ARG A 245 7.16 12.40 13.65
CA ARG A 245 6.32 11.21 13.93
C ARG A 245 4.85 11.58 14.14
N ARG A 246 4.57 12.67 14.88
CA ARG A 246 3.20 13.14 15.12
C ARG A 246 2.49 13.63 13.86
N ALA A 247 3.22 14.11 12.85
CA ALA A 247 2.63 14.54 11.58
C ALA A 247 1.87 13.42 10.85
N GLY A 248 2.23 12.16 11.11
CA GLY A 248 1.55 10.98 10.58
C GLY A 248 0.43 10.43 11.46
N GLY A 249 0.09 11.08 12.59
CA GLY A 249 -0.80 10.53 13.61
C GLY A 249 -2.20 10.18 13.09
N GLU A 250 -2.79 11.05 12.27
CA GLU A 250 -4.11 10.81 11.68
C GLU A 250 -4.14 9.61 10.72
N ILE A 251 -3.08 9.46 9.91
CA ILE A 251 -2.92 8.29 9.04
C ILE A 251 -2.78 7.02 9.88
N ASN A 252 -1.98 7.09 10.94
CA ASN A 252 -1.78 5.97 11.84
C ASN A 252 -3.10 5.51 12.48
N GLU A 253 -3.91 6.45 12.97
CA GLU A 253 -5.22 6.15 13.54
C GLU A 253 -6.22 5.62 12.50
N PHE A 254 -6.21 6.15 11.27
CA PHE A 254 -6.99 5.58 10.16
C PHE A 254 -6.62 4.11 9.92
N VAL A 255 -5.33 3.82 9.81
CA VAL A 255 -4.80 2.49 9.54
C VAL A 255 -5.16 1.52 10.69
N LYS A 256 -5.01 1.94 11.95
CA LYS A 256 -5.41 1.12 13.13
C LYS A 256 -6.89 0.76 13.13
N ARG A 257 -7.77 1.69 12.69
CA ARG A 257 -9.22 1.46 12.64
C ARG A 257 -9.60 0.45 11.57
N ARG A 258 -8.92 0.45 10.43
CA ARG A 258 -9.20 -0.48 9.32
C ARG A 258 -8.50 -1.82 9.48
N TRP A 259 -7.18 -1.82 9.68
CA TRP A 259 -6.38 -3.01 9.95
C TRP A 259 -6.21 -3.16 11.45
N LYS A 260 -7.16 -3.87 12.08
CA LYS A 260 -7.20 -4.08 13.52
C LYS A 260 -5.88 -4.65 14.01
N GLU A 261 -5.23 -3.96 14.94
CA GLU A 261 -3.88 -4.30 15.39
C GLU A 261 -3.79 -5.70 16.00
N ARG A 262 -4.87 -6.24 16.56
CA ARG A 262 -4.93 -7.64 17.00
C ARG A 262 -4.65 -8.62 15.87
N GLU A 263 -5.18 -8.36 14.68
CA GLU A 263 -5.18 -9.30 13.54
C GLU A 263 -4.12 -8.96 12.48
N TRP A 264 -3.63 -7.73 12.48
CA TRP A 264 -2.78 -7.21 11.42
C TRP A 264 -1.54 -6.54 11.97
N GLU A 265 -0.45 -6.72 11.25
CA GLU A 265 0.73 -5.88 11.35
C GLU A 265 0.82 -5.04 10.08
N THR A 266 1.02 -3.72 10.22
CA THR A 266 1.12 -2.83 9.06
C THR A 266 2.37 -1.97 9.07
N ALA A 267 2.84 -1.64 7.87
CA ALA A 267 3.78 -0.55 7.60
C ALA A 267 3.13 0.34 6.55
N TRP A 268 2.83 1.59 6.91
CA TRP A 268 2.21 2.55 6.01
C TRP A 268 3.17 3.69 5.70
N PHE A 269 3.04 4.28 4.51
CA PHE A 269 3.89 5.39 4.09
C PHE A 269 3.26 6.26 3.00
N VAL A 270 3.71 7.49 2.92
CA VAL A 270 3.34 8.48 1.90
C VAL A 270 4.62 8.87 1.20
N ASN A 271 4.70 8.60 -0.10
CA ASN A 271 5.88 8.94 -0.88
C ASN A 271 6.11 10.47 -0.89
N PRO A 272 7.35 10.94 -0.68
CA PRO A 272 7.69 12.35 -0.86
C PRO A 272 7.45 12.77 -2.31
N PRO A 273 7.24 14.07 -2.60
CA PRO A 273 6.90 14.52 -3.95
C PRO A 273 7.84 14.05 -5.06
N ARG A 274 9.15 13.92 -4.78
CA ARG A 274 10.14 13.42 -5.76
C ARG A 274 9.91 11.96 -6.20
N LEU A 275 9.14 11.18 -5.44
CA LEU A 275 8.89 9.75 -5.68
C LEU A 275 7.44 9.46 -6.11
N GLN A 276 6.57 10.46 -6.14
CA GLN A 276 5.16 10.26 -6.49
C GLN A 276 5.02 9.98 -7.99
N SER A 277 4.45 8.81 -8.33
CA SER A 277 4.21 8.43 -9.73
C SER A 277 2.97 9.11 -10.34
N VAL A 278 2.08 9.64 -9.50
CA VAL A 278 0.84 10.32 -9.92
C VAL A 278 0.75 11.68 -9.23
N PRO A 279 1.47 12.70 -9.72
CA PRO A 279 1.38 14.05 -9.18
C PRO A 279 -0.07 14.55 -9.25
N GLY A 280 -0.54 15.18 -8.17
CA GLY A 280 -1.90 15.75 -8.08
C GLY A 280 -2.97 14.81 -7.51
N LEU A 281 -2.68 13.53 -7.30
CA LEU A 281 -3.56 12.61 -6.56
C LEU A 281 -2.81 12.03 -5.36
N ALA A 282 -3.20 12.47 -4.17
CA ALA A 282 -2.58 12.07 -2.94
C ALA A 282 -2.98 10.64 -2.57
N HIS A 283 -2.00 9.82 -2.17
CA HIS A 283 -2.24 8.44 -1.75
C HIS A 283 -1.27 7.99 -0.66
N ILE A 284 -1.78 7.11 0.20
CA ILE A 284 -1.04 6.43 1.26
C ILE A 284 -0.89 4.97 0.84
N HIS A 285 0.32 4.45 0.93
CA HIS A 285 0.60 3.02 0.78
C HIS A 285 0.47 2.32 2.13
N VAL A 286 -0.09 1.12 2.13
CA VAL A 286 -0.15 0.26 3.33
C VAL A 286 0.29 -1.14 2.94
N PHE A 287 1.40 -1.60 3.51
CA PHE A 287 1.72 -3.01 3.57
C PHE A 287 1.04 -3.61 4.79
N ALA A 288 0.16 -4.58 4.58
CA ALA A 288 -0.58 -5.24 5.63
C ALA A 288 -0.32 -6.75 5.61
N ARG A 289 0.21 -7.27 6.71
CA ARG A 289 0.43 -8.71 6.94
C ARG A 289 -0.56 -9.20 7.97
N ARG A 290 -1.31 -10.26 7.64
CA ARG A 290 -2.19 -10.90 8.62
C ARG A 290 -1.36 -11.69 9.62
N LYS A 291 -1.65 -11.51 10.91
CA LYS A 291 -1.04 -12.25 12.00
C LYS A 291 -1.51 -13.69 12.01
N THR A 292 -0.59 -14.59 12.30
CA THR A 292 -0.90 -15.99 12.58
C THR A 292 -1.76 -16.14 13.83
N PRO A 293 -2.48 -17.26 14.00
CA PRO A 293 -3.24 -17.50 15.23
C PRO A 293 -2.39 -17.38 16.51
N ALA A 294 -1.13 -17.83 16.47
CA ALA A 294 -0.21 -17.72 17.60
C ALA A 294 0.12 -16.25 17.95
N GLU A 295 0.39 -15.42 16.94
CA GLU A 295 0.64 -13.99 17.14
C GLU A 295 -0.61 -13.26 17.69
N GLN A 296 -1.81 -13.67 17.28
CA GLN A 296 -3.06 -13.13 17.82
C GLN A 296 -3.29 -13.55 19.29
N MET A 297 -3.00 -14.82 19.63
CA MET A 297 -3.07 -15.28 21.01
C MET A 297 -2.06 -14.55 21.92
N GLN A 298 -0.85 -14.33 21.42
CA GLN A 298 0.15 -13.54 22.14
C GLN A 298 -0.33 -12.09 22.35
N TRP A 299 -0.89 -11.46 21.30
CA TRP A 299 -1.49 -10.13 21.41
C TRP A 299 -2.55 -10.07 22.50
N ASP A 300 -3.47 -11.05 22.52
CA ASP A 300 -4.52 -11.15 23.53
C ASP A 300 -3.90 -11.27 24.93
N ALA A 301 -2.88 -12.10 25.13
CA ALA A 301 -2.21 -12.26 26.42
C ALA A 301 -1.58 -10.95 26.94
N GLU A 302 -0.93 -10.18 26.05
CA GLU A 302 -0.28 -8.90 26.39
C GLU A 302 -1.29 -7.79 26.70
N HIS A 303 -2.48 -7.81 26.08
CA HIS A 303 -3.50 -6.75 26.21
C HIS A 303 -4.63 -7.10 27.17
N SER A 304 -4.77 -8.37 27.59
CA SER A 304 -5.75 -8.80 28.61
C SER A 304 -5.39 -8.34 30.02
N GLY A 305 -4.12 -7.99 30.27
CA GLY A 305 -3.64 -7.51 31.57
C GLY A 305 -3.93 -6.03 31.85
N SER A 306 -4.50 -5.27 30.91
CA SER A 306 -4.66 -3.81 31.03
C SER A 306 -6.05 -3.35 31.51
N SER A 307 -6.96 -4.27 31.84
CA SER A 307 -8.32 -3.96 32.33
C SER A 307 -8.46 -3.98 33.86
N TYR A 308 -7.37 -4.13 34.60
CA TYR A 308 -7.32 -4.02 36.07
C TYR A 308 -6.18 -3.09 36.50
N SER A 309 -6.36 -1.78 36.30
CA SER A 309 -5.60 -0.73 36.98
C SER A 309 -6.35 0.60 36.91
#